data_AF-A2EZC0-F1
#
_entry.id   AF-A2EZC0-F1
#
_cell.length_a   1.000
_cell.length_b   1.000
_cell.length_c   1.000
_cell.angle_alpha   90.00
_cell.angle_beta   90.00
_cell.angle_gamma   90.00
#
_symmetry.space_group_name_H-M   'P 1'
#
loop_
_entity.id
_entity.type
_entity.pdbx_description
1 polymer ?
#
loop_
_entity_poly.entity_id
_entity_poly.type
_entity_poly.pdbx_seq_one_letter_code
_entity_poly.pdbx_strand_id
1 'polypeptide(L)'
;MDTRRSAIAKSAEHIVKELKIQSKENIKALSRISIWNSIFIDCPIIAETKIRDHFNNIIRRYLVGVTNTQRFLFELSVFMIDLPDIFCELIDHFPPPFAVAGRIAYRATINSLECKPADAEHKLQEAIRRDMVNPPDSLIEILADKKNGPRRLSEFVATIDRNSNIPKSVLEAILKCLPPPERMQFSIKYGVPPPKINLNLSSLPLPFEFLEAIVDIDGKETLEYLIDDNEYAM
;
A
#
# COMPACT_ATOMS: atom_id res chain seq x y z
N MET A 1 -27.27 4.43 -15.74
CA MET A 1 -26.09 4.07 -14.93
C MET A 1 -26.23 2.61 -14.57
N ASP A 2 -25.23 1.81 -14.90
CA ASP A 2 -25.14 0.39 -14.54
C ASP A 2 -25.35 0.20 -13.03
N THR A 3 -26.17 -0.77 -12.61
CA THR A 3 -26.54 -1.02 -11.20
C THR A 3 -25.29 -1.27 -10.34
N ARG A 4 -24.23 -1.81 -10.92
CA ARG A 4 -22.93 -2.04 -10.29
C ARG A 4 -22.18 -0.75 -9.94
N ARG A 5 -22.17 0.23 -10.86
CA ARG A 5 -21.56 1.56 -10.64
C ARG A 5 -22.28 2.36 -9.55
N SER A 6 -23.60 2.20 -9.46
CA SER A 6 -24.42 2.78 -8.38
C SER A 6 -24.07 2.19 -7.00
N ALA A 7 -23.78 0.88 -6.92
CA ALA A 7 -23.35 0.24 -5.69
C ALA A 7 -22.00 0.80 -5.20
N ILE A 8 -21.02 0.93 -6.10
CA ILE A 8 -19.69 1.50 -5.78
C ILE A 8 -19.81 2.91 -5.22
N ALA A 9 -20.64 3.77 -5.83
CA ALA A 9 -20.84 5.13 -5.37
C ALA A 9 -21.38 5.19 -3.92
N LYS A 10 -22.35 4.33 -3.58
CA LYS A 10 -22.90 4.24 -2.22
C LYS A 10 -21.87 3.74 -1.21
N SER A 11 -21.07 2.73 -1.57
CA SER A 11 -20.02 2.20 -0.71
C SER A 11 -18.92 3.23 -0.43
N ALA A 12 -18.57 4.04 -1.43
CA ALA A 12 -17.59 5.12 -1.29
C ALA A 12 -18.03 6.20 -0.29
N GLU A 13 -19.33 6.53 -0.21
CA GLU A 13 -19.84 7.53 0.73
C GLU A 13 -19.61 7.15 2.21
N HIS A 14 -19.63 5.85 2.52
CA HIS A 14 -19.34 5.34 3.87
C HIS A 14 -17.87 5.60 4.25
N ILE A 15 -16.95 5.20 3.37
CA ILE A 15 -15.50 5.29 3.58
C ILE A 15 -14.99 6.73 3.58
N VAL A 16 -15.65 7.63 2.84
CA VAL A 16 -15.33 9.07 2.87
C VAL A 16 -15.46 9.66 4.28
N LYS A 17 -16.34 9.13 5.13
CA LYS A 17 -16.47 9.56 6.53
C LYS A 17 -15.26 9.11 7.36
N GLU A 18 -14.79 7.88 7.18
CA GLU A 18 -13.60 7.35 7.86
C GLU A 18 -12.31 8.06 7.43
N LEU A 19 -12.16 8.34 6.13
CA LEU A 19 -11.03 9.12 5.61
C LEU A 19 -10.95 10.55 6.20
N LYS A 20 -12.08 11.11 6.65
CA LYS A 20 -12.14 12.43 7.30
C LYS A 20 -11.48 12.43 8.69
N ILE A 21 -11.46 11.29 9.38
CA ILE A 21 -10.83 11.15 10.69
C ILE A 21 -9.29 11.07 10.52
N GLN A 22 -8.84 10.36 9.48
CA GLN A 22 -7.44 10.15 9.14
C GLN A 22 -6.74 11.39 8.54
N SER A 23 -7.49 12.30 7.89
CA SER A 23 -6.91 13.49 7.21
C SER A 23 -6.27 14.53 8.13
N LYS A 24 -6.34 14.35 9.45
CA LYS A 24 -5.62 15.20 10.43
C LYS A 24 -4.11 14.92 10.47
N GLU A 25 -3.63 13.85 9.84
CA GLU A 25 -2.23 13.43 9.86
C GLU A 25 -1.50 13.78 8.53
N ASN A 26 -1.03 15.03 8.42
CA ASN A 26 -0.36 15.56 7.21
C ASN A 26 0.81 14.70 6.70
N ILE A 27 1.50 13.96 7.56
CA ILE A 27 2.68 13.18 7.16
C ILE A 27 2.26 11.92 6.37
N LYS A 28 1.15 11.26 6.74
CA LYS A 28 0.64 10.09 5.99
C LYS A 28 0.24 10.45 4.56
N ALA A 29 -0.29 11.67 4.39
CA ALA A 29 -0.64 12.22 3.10
C ALA A 29 0.55 12.24 2.13
N LEU A 30 1.72 12.70 2.59
CA LEU A 30 2.89 12.94 1.74
C LEU A 30 3.50 11.65 1.19
N SER A 31 3.61 10.59 2.01
CA SER A 31 4.11 9.30 1.52
C SER A 31 3.16 8.67 0.51
N ARG A 32 1.85 8.73 0.75
CA ARG A 32 0.84 8.26 -0.20
C ARG A 32 0.90 9.02 -1.53
N ILE A 33 1.06 10.35 -1.47
CA ILE A 33 1.27 11.21 -2.64
C ILE A 33 2.54 10.81 -3.39
N SER A 34 3.65 10.58 -2.68
CA SER A 34 4.92 10.19 -3.31
C SER A 34 4.83 8.84 -4.02
N ILE A 35 4.20 7.85 -3.40
CA ILE A 35 4.00 6.52 -4.00
C ILE A 35 3.09 6.64 -5.21
N TRP A 36 1.97 7.33 -5.06
CA TRP A 36 1.02 7.58 -6.14
C TRP A 36 1.73 8.20 -7.35
N ASN A 37 2.46 9.30 -7.15
CA ASN A 37 3.13 10.03 -8.22
C ASN A 37 4.24 9.22 -8.90
N SER A 38 4.80 8.20 -8.21
CA SER A 38 5.79 7.30 -8.81
C SER A 38 5.18 6.24 -9.74
N ILE A 39 3.90 5.90 -9.56
CA ILE A 39 3.20 4.89 -10.35
C ILE A 39 2.33 5.55 -11.43
N PHE A 40 1.60 6.60 -11.05
CA PHE A 40 0.57 7.24 -11.86
C PHE A 40 1.02 8.62 -12.33
N ILE A 41 2.07 8.61 -13.16
CA ILE A 41 2.72 9.81 -13.70
C ILE A 41 1.74 10.64 -14.55
N ASP A 42 0.75 9.97 -15.16
CA ASP A 42 -0.31 10.57 -15.96
C ASP A 42 -1.39 11.30 -15.14
N CYS A 43 -1.46 11.05 -13.82
CA CYS A 43 -2.47 11.64 -12.94
C CYS A 43 -1.86 12.01 -11.57
N PRO A 44 -0.89 12.93 -11.49
CA PRO A 44 -0.20 13.23 -10.24
C PRO A 44 -1.12 13.90 -9.21
N ILE A 45 -0.91 13.59 -7.93
CA ILE A 45 -1.49 14.32 -6.81
C ILE A 45 -0.56 15.49 -6.47
N ILE A 46 -1.13 16.70 -6.50
CA ILE A 46 -0.44 17.91 -6.06
C ILE A 46 -0.53 18.00 -4.53
N ALA A 47 0.52 18.46 -3.86
CA ALA A 47 0.62 18.47 -2.40
C ALA A 47 -0.54 19.21 -1.69
N GLU A 48 -1.17 20.22 -2.32
CA GLU A 48 -2.33 20.91 -1.73
C GLU A 48 -3.65 20.13 -1.86
N THR A 49 -3.67 19.04 -2.62
CA THR A 49 -4.87 18.23 -2.84
C THR A 49 -5.24 17.51 -1.56
N LYS A 50 -6.49 17.72 -1.10
CA LYS A 50 -7.00 16.95 0.04
C LYS A 50 -7.12 15.49 -0.38
N ILE A 51 -6.60 14.58 0.44
CA ILE A 51 -6.70 13.11 0.25
C ILE A 51 -8.12 12.68 -0.14
N ARG A 52 -9.14 13.25 0.53
CA ARG A 52 -10.55 12.97 0.24
C ARG A 52 -10.95 13.36 -1.18
N ASP A 53 -10.51 14.52 -1.65
CA ASP A 53 -10.86 15.01 -2.99
C ASP A 53 -10.21 14.11 -4.03
N HIS A 54 -9.00 13.63 -3.76
CA HIS A 54 -8.34 12.66 -4.62
C HIS A 54 -9.06 11.29 -4.63
N PHE A 55 -9.44 10.75 -3.46
CA PHE A 55 -10.25 9.53 -3.40
C PHE A 55 -11.55 9.66 -4.22
N ASN A 56 -12.28 10.76 -4.03
CA ASN A 56 -13.49 11.04 -4.81
C ASN A 56 -13.20 11.14 -6.30
N ASN A 57 -12.04 11.67 -6.69
CA ASN A 57 -11.62 11.75 -8.08
C ASN A 57 -11.36 10.36 -8.69
N ILE A 58 -10.73 9.43 -7.95
CA ILE A 58 -10.55 8.03 -8.38
C ILE A 58 -11.92 7.40 -8.68
N ILE A 59 -12.85 7.47 -7.72
CA ILE A 59 -14.21 6.94 -7.88
C ILE A 59 -14.90 7.61 -9.08
N ARG A 60 -14.87 8.95 -9.15
CA ARG A 60 -15.54 9.71 -10.20
C ARG A 60 -15.02 9.35 -11.59
N ARG A 61 -13.70 9.31 -11.79
CA ARG A 61 -13.06 8.95 -13.07
C ARG A 61 -13.54 7.59 -13.55
N TYR A 62 -13.62 6.61 -12.66
CA TYR A 62 -14.16 5.30 -12.99
C TYR A 62 -15.64 5.36 -13.37
N LEU A 63 -16.48 6.03 -12.56
CA LEU A 63 -17.92 6.10 -12.80
C LEU A 63 -18.27 6.75 -14.14
N VAL A 64 -17.51 7.75 -14.57
CA VAL A 64 -17.71 8.44 -15.86
C VAL A 64 -16.97 7.77 -17.04
N GLY A 65 -16.25 6.67 -16.80
CA GLY A 65 -15.57 5.90 -17.85
C GLY A 65 -14.23 6.48 -18.33
N VAL A 66 -13.57 7.32 -17.53
CA VAL A 66 -12.21 7.82 -17.83
C VAL A 66 -11.15 6.74 -17.59
N THR A 67 -11.38 5.85 -16.62
CA THR A 67 -10.49 4.71 -16.31
C THR A 67 -11.24 3.40 -16.48
N ASN A 68 -10.56 2.36 -16.95
CA ASN A 68 -11.10 0.99 -16.96
C ASN A 68 -11.07 0.37 -15.55
N THR A 69 -11.66 -0.82 -15.40
CA THR A 69 -11.79 -1.46 -14.08
C THR A 69 -10.43 -1.86 -13.50
N GLN A 70 -9.51 -2.39 -14.31
CA GLN A 70 -8.15 -2.72 -13.84
C GLN A 70 -7.45 -1.49 -13.25
N ARG A 71 -7.40 -0.39 -14.00
CA ARG A 71 -6.76 0.85 -13.56
C ARG A 71 -7.41 1.38 -12.28
N PHE A 72 -8.74 1.39 -12.22
CA PHE A 72 -9.49 1.81 -11.05
C PHE A 72 -9.12 1.01 -9.79
N LEU A 73 -9.03 -0.31 -9.89
CA LEU A 73 -8.71 -1.18 -8.75
C LEU A 73 -7.25 -1.01 -8.29
N PHE A 74 -6.32 -0.79 -9.21
CA PHE A 74 -4.92 -0.47 -8.85
C PHE A 74 -4.78 0.93 -8.25
N GLU A 75 -5.48 1.93 -8.78
CA GLU A 75 -5.55 3.27 -8.19
C GLU A 75 -6.06 3.20 -6.73
N LEU A 76 -7.15 2.46 -6.49
CA LEU A 76 -7.65 2.23 -5.13
C LEU A 76 -6.64 1.50 -4.24
N SER A 77 -5.98 0.48 -4.76
CA SER A 77 -5.02 -0.35 -4.01
C SER A 77 -3.81 0.46 -3.55
N VAL A 78 -3.24 1.25 -4.45
CA VAL A 78 -2.10 2.13 -4.16
C VAL A 78 -2.52 3.25 -3.20
N PHE A 79 -3.71 3.82 -3.40
CA PHE A 79 -4.22 4.87 -2.53
C PHE A 79 -4.45 4.39 -1.09
N MET A 80 -4.89 3.15 -0.89
CA MET A 80 -5.17 2.59 0.44
C MET A 80 -4.05 1.69 0.98
N ILE A 81 -2.85 1.76 0.41
CA ILE A 81 -1.76 0.82 0.73
C ILE A 81 -1.33 0.82 2.20
N ASP A 82 -1.52 1.94 2.89
CA ASP A 82 -1.26 2.11 4.33
C ASP A 82 -2.52 2.00 5.19
N LEU A 83 -3.65 1.59 4.61
CA LEU A 83 -4.98 1.48 5.23
C LEU A 83 -5.66 0.14 4.87
N PRO A 84 -5.04 -1.02 5.19
CA PRO A 84 -5.55 -2.34 4.79
C PRO A 84 -6.96 -2.62 5.31
N ASP A 85 -7.27 -2.26 6.56
CA ASP A 85 -8.57 -2.54 7.16
C ASP A 85 -9.69 -1.76 6.44
N ILE A 86 -9.44 -0.48 6.15
CA ILE A 86 -10.37 0.39 5.41
C ILE A 86 -10.53 -0.10 3.97
N PHE A 87 -9.44 -0.59 3.35
CA PHE A 87 -9.52 -1.17 2.01
C PHE A 87 -10.40 -2.43 2.00
N CYS A 88 -10.18 -3.35 2.94
CA CYS A 88 -10.99 -4.56 3.06
C CYS A 88 -12.48 -4.22 3.26
N GLU A 89 -12.79 -3.31 4.18
CA GLU A 89 -14.16 -2.84 4.42
C GLU A 89 -14.79 -2.24 3.15
N LEU A 90 -14.07 -1.37 2.43
CA LEU A 90 -14.53 -0.79 1.18
C LEU A 90 -14.87 -1.87 0.15
N ILE A 91 -13.95 -2.82 -0.03
CA ILE A 91 -14.04 -3.87 -1.05
C ILE A 91 -15.15 -4.88 -0.73
N ASP A 92 -15.43 -5.14 0.53
CA ASP A 92 -16.51 -6.03 0.95
C ASP A 92 -17.91 -5.48 0.60
N HIS A 93 -18.01 -4.17 0.35
CA HIS A 93 -19.23 -3.54 -0.16
C HIS A 93 -19.32 -3.49 -1.70
N PHE A 94 -18.31 -3.97 -2.42
CA PHE A 94 -18.36 -4.02 -3.88
C PHE A 94 -19.07 -5.30 -4.37
N PRO A 95 -19.64 -5.30 -5.59
CA PRO A 95 -20.15 -6.53 -6.19
C PRO A 95 -19.06 -7.61 -6.28
N PRO A 96 -19.39 -8.92 -6.22
CA PRO A 96 -18.39 -9.97 -6.06
C PRO A 96 -17.21 -9.94 -7.05
N PRO A 97 -17.40 -9.73 -8.37
CA PRO A 97 -16.28 -9.63 -9.31
C PRO A 97 -15.31 -8.49 -8.96
N PHE A 98 -15.83 -7.31 -8.60
CA PHE A 98 -15.00 -6.19 -8.15
C PHE A 98 -14.26 -6.53 -6.86
N ALA A 99 -14.91 -7.26 -5.95
CA ALA A 99 -14.29 -7.62 -4.69
C ALA A 99 -13.11 -8.58 -4.87
N VAL A 100 -13.27 -9.58 -5.73
CA VAL A 100 -12.20 -10.52 -6.11
C VAL A 100 -11.04 -9.77 -6.78
N ALA A 101 -11.34 -9.01 -7.83
CA ALA A 101 -10.31 -8.27 -8.57
C ALA A 101 -9.60 -7.25 -7.68
N GLY A 102 -10.33 -6.54 -6.82
CA GLY A 102 -9.78 -5.57 -5.87
C GLY A 102 -8.82 -6.21 -4.86
N ARG A 103 -9.19 -7.35 -4.26
CA ARG A 103 -8.30 -8.08 -3.34
C ARG A 103 -7.02 -8.55 -4.02
N ILE A 104 -7.11 -9.00 -5.27
CA ILE A 104 -5.94 -9.43 -6.05
C ILE A 104 -5.06 -8.22 -6.40
N ALA A 105 -5.63 -7.12 -6.89
CA ALA A 105 -4.90 -5.89 -7.19
C ALA A 105 -4.16 -5.36 -5.96
N TYR A 106 -4.80 -5.40 -4.80
CA TYR A 106 -4.19 -5.00 -3.53
C TYR A 106 -3.03 -5.90 -3.15
N ARG A 107 -3.23 -7.22 -3.21
CA ARG A 107 -2.15 -8.18 -2.94
C ARG A 107 -0.97 -7.98 -3.89
N ALA A 108 -1.22 -7.78 -5.18
CA ALA A 108 -0.16 -7.51 -6.15
C ALA A 108 0.57 -6.20 -5.83
N THR A 109 -0.15 -5.15 -5.47
CA THR A 109 0.42 -3.86 -5.04
C THR A 109 1.33 -4.02 -3.82
N ILE A 110 0.91 -4.78 -2.81
CA ILE A 110 1.71 -5.07 -1.62
C ILE A 110 2.94 -5.90 -1.95
N ASN A 111 2.80 -6.90 -2.83
CA ASN A 111 3.92 -7.73 -3.28
C ASN A 111 4.94 -6.95 -4.13
N SER A 112 4.53 -5.84 -4.74
CA SER A 112 5.41 -4.92 -5.47
C SER A 112 6.18 -3.96 -4.58
N LEU A 113 5.92 -3.93 -3.27
CA LEU A 113 6.74 -3.17 -2.34
C LEU A 113 8.12 -3.82 -2.19
N GLU A 114 9.15 -2.99 -2.09
CA GLU A 114 10.51 -3.41 -1.85
C GLU A 114 10.58 -4.33 -0.63
N CYS A 115 11.06 -5.56 -0.85
CA CYS A 115 11.24 -6.55 0.20
C CYS A 115 12.34 -6.14 1.19
N LYS A 116 12.30 -6.75 2.37
CA LYS A 116 13.41 -6.68 3.35
C LYS A 116 14.71 -7.12 2.67
N PRO A 117 15.79 -6.31 2.74
CA PRO A 117 17.12 -6.73 2.27
C PRO A 117 17.57 -8.00 2.99
N ALA A 118 18.22 -8.92 2.26
CA ALA A 118 18.71 -10.18 2.82
C ALA A 118 19.66 -9.98 4.02
N ASP A 119 20.37 -8.85 4.06
CA ASP A 119 21.32 -8.47 5.10
C ASP A 119 20.76 -7.50 6.14
N ALA A 120 19.45 -7.24 6.15
CA ALA A 120 18.84 -6.23 7.01
C ALA A 120 19.10 -6.49 8.51
N GLU A 121 19.01 -7.75 8.95
CA GLU A 121 19.27 -8.11 10.36
C GLU A 121 20.73 -7.90 10.75
N HIS A 122 21.66 -8.24 9.86
CA HIS A 122 23.08 -8.01 10.08
C HIS A 122 23.37 -6.51 10.20
N LYS A 123 22.84 -5.70 9.27
CA LYS A 123 22.95 -4.23 9.30
C LYS A 123 22.34 -3.63 10.56
N LEU A 124 21.25 -4.20 11.08
CA LEU A 124 20.67 -3.79 12.35
C LEU A 124 21.60 -4.10 13.53
N GLN A 125 22.17 -5.30 13.59
CA GLN A 125 23.14 -5.63 14.64
C GLN A 125 24.38 -4.73 14.59
N GLU A 126 24.89 -4.42 13.40
CA GLU A 126 26.00 -3.48 13.22
C GLU A 126 25.63 -2.07 13.69
N ALA A 127 24.46 -1.56 13.30
CA ALA A 127 23.99 -0.24 13.72
C ALA A 127 23.85 -0.15 15.25
N ILE A 128 23.29 -1.19 15.89
CA ILE A 128 23.16 -1.24 17.35
C ILE A 128 24.54 -1.21 18.01
N ARG A 129 25.49 -2.06 17.58
CA ARG A 129 26.84 -2.10 18.16
C ARG A 129 27.61 -0.79 17.99
N ARG A 130 27.40 -0.10 16.87
CA ARG A 130 28.10 1.15 16.54
C ARG A 130 27.51 2.35 17.27
N ASP A 131 26.18 2.44 17.32
CA ASP A 131 25.49 3.69 17.65
C ASP A 131 24.74 3.63 19.00
N MET A 132 24.58 2.45 19.62
CA MET A 132 23.96 2.31 20.95
C MET A 132 24.93 1.77 21.99
N VAL A 133 25.17 2.58 23.03
CA VAL A 133 25.99 2.18 24.18
C VAL A 133 25.28 1.15 25.05
N ASN A 134 23.98 1.34 25.29
CA ASN A 134 23.13 0.46 26.10
C ASN A 134 21.82 0.16 25.34
N PRO A 135 21.79 -0.88 24.48
CA PRO A 135 20.56 -1.28 23.79
C PRO A 135 19.49 -1.77 24.80
N PRO A 136 18.20 -1.46 24.59
CA PRO A 136 17.12 -1.98 25.44
C PRO A 136 17.10 -3.51 25.44
N ASP A 137 16.98 -4.13 26.61
CA ASP A 137 16.93 -5.60 26.74
C ASP A 137 15.83 -6.21 25.86
N SER A 138 14.68 -5.53 25.75
CA SER A 138 13.59 -5.95 24.88
C SER A 138 14.01 -6.07 23.41
N LEU A 139 14.85 -5.16 22.90
CA LEU A 139 15.34 -5.21 21.52
C LEU A 139 16.32 -6.38 21.34
N ILE A 140 17.18 -6.63 22.33
CA ILE A 140 18.12 -7.75 22.29
C ILE A 140 17.36 -9.09 22.29
N GLU A 141 16.34 -9.23 23.13
CA GLU A 141 15.48 -10.42 23.17
C GLU A 141 14.77 -10.66 21.84
N ILE A 142 14.24 -9.60 21.22
CA ILE A 142 13.56 -9.67 19.92
C ILE A 142 14.51 -10.18 18.83
N LEU A 143 15.76 -9.69 18.82
CA LEU A 143 16.76 -10.12 17.84
C LEU A 143 17.25 -11.54 18.06
N ALA A 144 17.19 -12.05 19.30
CA ALA A 144 17.52 -13.44 19.62
C ALA A 144 16.39 -14.41 19.23
N ASP A 145 15.13 -13.95 19.22
CA ASP A 145 13.96 -14.76 18.87
C ASP A 145 13.77 -14.88 17.35
N LYS A 146 14.39 -15.90 16.75
CA LYS A 146 14.24 -16.17 15.30
C LYS A 146 12.81 -16.50 14.86
N LYS A 147 11.93 -16.91 15.78
CA LYS A 147 10.59 -17.39 15.45
C LYS A 147 9.53 -16.29 15.53
N ASN A 148 9.56 -15.48 16.58
CA ASN A 148 8.59 -14.37 16.76
C ASN A 148 9.22 -12.98 16.64
N GLY A 149 10.54 -12.89 16.42
CA GLY A 149 11.28 -11.65 16.30
C GLY A 149 10.64 -10.61 15.37
N PRO A 150 10.24 -10.97 14.12
CA PRO A 150 9.61 -10.01 13.22
C PRO A 150 8.34 -9.37 13.78
N ARG A 151 7.44 -10.17 14.37
CA ARG A 151 6.19 -9.67 14.96
C ARG A 151 6.45 -8.82 16.20
N ARG A 152 7.33 -9.26 17.10
CA ARG A 152 7.68 -8.52 18.32
C ARG A 152 8.44 -7.23 17.99
N LEU A 153 9.16 -7.18 16.87
CA LEU A 153 9.83 -5.97 16.40
C LEU A 153 8.82 -4.89 16.03
N SER A 154 7.71 -5.24 15.37
CA SER A 154 6.61 -4.31 15.07
C SER A 154 6.00 -3.71 16.34
N GLU A 155 5.74 -4.55 17.34
CA GLU A 155 5.23 -4.14 18.65
C GLU A 155 6.22 -3.23 19.37
N PHE A 156 7.51 -3.54 19.32
CA PHE A 156 8.57 -2.68 19.85
C PHE A 156 8.61 -1.33 19.15
N VAL A 157 8.55 -1.30 17.81
CA VAL A 157 8.57 -0.04 17.06
C VAL A 157 7.35 0.84 17.38
N ALA A 158 6.21 0.25 17.74
CA ALA A 158 5.04 0.98 18.18
C ALA A 158 5.26 1.71 19.51
N THR A 159 6.09 1.17 20.42
CA THR A 159 6.38 1.78 21.74
C THR A 159 7.48 2.84 21.70
N ILE A 160 8.25 2.92 20.60
CA ILE A 160 9.23 3.98 20.38
C ILE A 160 8.51 5.33 20.33
N ASP A 161 8.71 6.17 21.34
CA ASP A 161 8.25 7.56 21.33
C ASP A 161 9.23 8.44 20.53
N ARG A 162 8.78 9.61 20.07
CA ARG A 162 9.63 10.62 19.40
C ARG A 162 10.82 11.05 20.25
N ASN A 163 10.71 10.94 21.58
CA ASN A 163 11.76 11.25 22.55
C ASN A 163 12.62 10.04 22.93
N SER A 164 12.46 8.90 22.25
CA SER A 164 13.31 7.74 22.49
C SER A 164 14.77 8.06 22.17
N ASN A 165 15.70 7.60 23.02
CA ASN A 165 17.14 7.72 22.80
C ASN A 165 17.65 6.75 21.72
N ILE A 166 16.81 6.36 20.76
CA ILE A 166 17.20 5.44 19.69
C ILE A 166 17.86 6.28 18.58
N PRO A 167 19.14 6.03 18.25
CA PRO A 167 19.80 6.74 17.17
C PRO A 167 19.06 6.54 15.85
N LYS A 168 19.02 7.59 15.02
CA LYS A 168 18.32 7.55 13.71
C LYS A 168 18.79 6.39 12.82
N SER A 169 20.09 6.12 12.79
CA SER A 169 20.69 5.01 12.04
C SER A 169 20.18 3.63 12.48
N VAL A 170 19.96 3.46 13.78
CA VAL A 170 19.40 2.22 14.35
C VAL A 170 17.92 2.13 14.02
N LEU A 171 17.18 3.22 14.17
CA LEU A 171 15.76 3.27 13.80
C LEU A 171 15.56 2.91 12.32
N GLU A 172 16.36 3.48 11.42
CA GLU A 172 16.33 3.13 9.99
C GLU A 172 16.62 1.65 9.74
N ALA A 173 17.57 1.06 10.46
CA ALA A 173 17.90 -0.36 10.35
C ALA A 173 16.79 -1.26 10.91
N ILE A 174 16.13 -0.85 12.00
CA ILE A 174 14.97 -1.55 12.56
C ILE A 174 13.84 -1.57 11.53
N LEU A 175 13.52 -0.41 10.94
CA LEU A 175 12.44 -0.31 9.97
C LEU A 175 12.70 -1.12 8.71
N LYS A 176 13.96 -1.24 8.26
CA LYS A 176 14.35 -2.14 7.15
C LYS A 176 14.13 -3.61 7.45
N CYS A 177 14.02 -4.00 8.72
CA CYS A 177 13.71 -5.37 9.13
C CYS A 177 12.21 -5.68 9.19
N LEU A 178 11.35 -4.66 9.15
CA LEU A 178 9.90 -4.83 9.18
C LEU A 178 9.34 -5.28 7.83
N PRO A 179 8.16 -5.95 7.83
CA PRO A 179 7.38 -6.14 6.62
C PRO A 179 7.11 -4.81 5.89
N PRO A 180 7.06 -4.79 4.55
CA PRO A 180 6.91 -3.55 3.79
C PRO A 180 5.70 -2.67 4.19
N PRO A 181 4.49 -3.22 4.47
CA PRO A 181 3.34 -2.39 4.88
C PRO A 181 3.58 -1.68 6.22
N GLU A 182 4.18 -2.36 7.19
CA GLU A 182 4.51 -1.78 8.49
C GLU A 182 5.65 -0.76 8.36
N ARG A 183 6.67 -1.10 7.57
CA ARG A 183 7.75 -0.19 7.22
C ARG A 183 7.19 1.10 6.62
N MET A 184 6.18 1.02 5.75
CA MET A 184 5.49 2.19 5.20
C MET A 184 4.87 3.05 6.31
N GLN A 185 4.07 2.45 7.18
CA GLN A 185 3.37 3.13 8.27
C GLN A 185 4.35 3.83 9.22
N PHE A 186 5.42 3.16 9.62
CA PHE A 186 6.40 3.73 10.54
C PHE A 186 7.38 4.69 9.87
N SER A 187 7.66 4.52 8.57
CA SER A 187 8.49 5.47 7.81
C SER A 187 7.91 6.88 7.84
N ILE A 188 6.59 6.96 7.71
CA ILE A 188 5.81 8.18 7.91
C ILE A 188 5.98 8.71 9.33
N LYS A 189 5.73 7.89 10.35
CA LYS A 189 5.76 8.30 11.77
C LYS A 189 7.10 8.94 12.15
N TYR A 190 8.21 8.39 11.63
CA TYR A 190 9.57 8.76 12.01
C TYR A 190 10.33 9.59 10.95
N GLY A 191 9.72 9.95 9.83
CA GLY A 191 10.35 10.79 8.80
C GLY A 191 11.54 10.13 8.10
N VAL A 192 11.43 8.83 7.83
CA VAL A 192 12.44 8.01 7.15
C VAL A 192 11.90 7.53 5.80
N PRO A 193 12.78 7.20 4.82
CA PRO A 193 12.33 6.86 3.48
C PRO A 193 11.41 5.63 3.47
N PRO A 194 10.21 5.71 2.86
CA PRO A 194 9.32 4.56 2.74
C PRO A 194 9.91 3.47 1.83
N PRO A 195 9.36 2.24 1.87
CA PRO A 195 9.61 1.24 0.84
C PRO A 195 9.43 1.85 -0.56
N LYS A 196 10.35 1.53 -1.48
CA LYS A 196 10.06 1.76 -2.90
C LYS A 196 8.96 0.81 -3.35
N ILE A 197 8.13 1.27 -4.28
CA ILE A 197 7.18 0.41 -4.99
C ILE A 197 7.69 0.21 -6.41
N ASN A 198 7.75 -1.04 -6.87
CA ASN A 198 8.09 -1.38 -8.24
C ASN A 198 6.89 -2.08 -8.88
N LEU A 199 5.89 -1.27 -9.23
CA LEU A 199 4.64 -1.72 -9.83
C LEU A 199 4.58 -1.24 -11.28
N ASN A 200 4.82 -2.15 -12.22
CA ASN A 200 4.58 -1.91 -13.64
C ASN A 200 3.27 -2.60 -14.05
N LEU A 201 2.20 -1.82 -14.22
CA LEU A 201 0.88 -2.37 -14.51
C LEU A 201 0.80 -3.11 -15.86
N SER A 202 1.62 -2.72 -16.83
CA SER A 202 1.64 -3.32 -18.17
C SER A 202 2.30 -4.70 -18.21
N SER A 203 3.19 -4.99 -17.25
CA SER A 203 3.95 -6.26 -17.22
C SER A 203 3.70 -7.06 -15.94
N LEU A 204 2.65 -6.73 -15.19
CA LEU A 204 2.35 -7.37 -13.92
C LEU A 204 1.69 -8.72 -14.19
N PRO A 205 2.28 -9.86 -13.76
CA PRO A 205 1.63 -11.15 -13.91
C PRO A 205 0.41 -11.21 -12.99
N LEU A 206 -0.78 -11.21 -13.58
CA LEU A 206 -2.06 -11.29 -12.88
C LEU A 206 -2.63 -12.70 -12.97
N PRO A 207 -3.19 -13.23 -11.87
CA PRO A 207 -3.75 -14.57 -11.86
C PRO A 207 -5.05 -14.61 -12.68
N PHE A 208 -5.42 -15.80 -13.15
CA PHE A 208 -6.58 -16.01 -14.03
C PHE A 208 -7.88 -15.46 -13.42
N GLU A 209 -8.07 -15.61 -12.10
CA GLU A 209 -9.24 -15.13 -11.37
C GLU A 209 -9.40 -13.61 -11.45
N PHE A 210 -8.30 -12.86 -11.60
CA PHE A 210 -8.36 -11.43 -11.85
C PHE A 210 -8.91 -11.15 -13.24
N LEU A 211 -8.39 -11.82 -14.26
CA LEU A 211 -8.80 -11.64 -15.66
C LEU A 211 -10.29 -12.00 -15.84
N GLU A 212 -10.71 -13.13 -15.26
CA GLU A 212 -12.12 -13.56 -15.27
C GLU A 212 -13.02 -12.51 -14.60
N ALA A 213 -12.62 -12.00 -13.43
CA ALA A 213 -13.37 -10.97 -12.73
C ALA A 213 -13.45 -9.66 -13.52
N ILE A 214 -12.40 -9.25 -14.24
CA ILE A 214 -12.44 -8.06 -15.11
C ILE A 214 -13.40 -8.30 -16.29
N VAL A 215 -13.39 -9.48 -16.91
CA VAL A 215 -14.31 -9.84 -18.00
C VAL A 215 -15.76 -9.81 -17.55
N ASP A 216 -16.06 -10.31 -16.35
CA ASP A 216 -17.40 -10.27 -15.78
C ASP A 216 -17.91 -8.84 -15.55
N ILE A 217 -16.99 -7.87 -15.39
CA ILE A 217 -17.31 -6.46 -15.13
C ILE A 217 -17.40 -5.67 -16.44
N ASP A 218 -16.34 -5.69 -17.25
CA ASP A 218 -16.17 -4.82 -18.42
C ASP A 218 -16.62 -5.48 -19.73
N GLY A 219 -16.83 -6.81 -19.74
CA GLY A 219 -17.18 -7.58 -20.94
C GLY A 219 -15.98 -8.26 -21.59
N LYS A 220 -16.26 -9.21 -22.48
CA LYS A 220 -15.25 -10.06 -23.14
C LYS A 220 -14.38 -9.28 -24.12
N GLU A 221 -14.86 -8.18 -24.69
CA GLU A 221 -14.09 -7.32 -25.59
C GLU A 221 -12.84 -6.73 -24.91
N THR A 222 -12.80 -6.74 -23.57
CA THR A 222 -11.68 -6.23 -22.77
C THR A 222 -10.47 -7.19 -22.75
N LEU A 223 -10.65 -8.48 -23.07
CA LEU A 223 -9.54 -9.46 -23.07
C LEU A 223 -8.52 -9.20 -24.18
N GLU A 224 -8.97 -8.73 -25.34
CA GLU A 224 -8.10 -8.51 -26.50
C GLU A 224 -6.99 -7.49 -26.16
N TYR A 225 -7.33 -6.45 -25.39
CA TYR A 225 -6.39 -5.44 -24.91
C TYR A 225 -5.46 -5.94 -23.78
N LEU A 226 -5.86 -6.98 -23.04
CA LEU A 226 -5.08 -7.52 -21.92
C LEU A 226 -4.11 -8.64 -22.35
N ILE A 227 -4.40 -9.31 -23.47
CA ILE A 227 -3.61 -10.42 -24.00
C ILE A 227 -2.53 -9.91 -24.96
N ASP A 228 -2.83 -8.92 -25.81
CA ASP A 228 -1.83 -8.33 -26.74
C ASP A 228 -0.62 -7.71 -26.01
N ASP A 229 -0.81 -7.16 -24.81
CA ASP A 229 0.28 -6.62 -23.97
C ASP A 229 1.11 -7.73 -23.28
N ASN A 230 0.62 -8.98 -23.19
CA ASN A 230 1.27 -10.08 -22.48
C ASN A 230 1.93 -11.13 -23.41
N GLU A 231 1.53 -11.24 -24.68
CA GLU A 231 2.15 -12.19 -25.63
C GLU A 231 3.58 -11.83 -26.03
N TYR A 232 4.03 -10.60 -25.79
CA TYR A 232 5.42 -10.18 -26.01
C TYR A 232 6.35 -10.38 -24.79
N ALA A 233 5.84 -10.99 -23.70
CA ALA A 233 6.60 -11.22 -22.46
C ALA A 233 6.97 -12.69 -22.20
N MET A 234 6.79 -13.59 -23.17
CA MET A 234 7.28 -14.98 -23.13
C MET A 234 8.55 -15.17 -23.95
#